data_AF-A0A938J3P1-F1
#
_entry.id   AF-A0A938J3P1-F1
#
_cell.length_a   1.000
_cell.length_b   1.000
_cell.length_c   1.000
_cell.angle_alpha   90.00
_cell.angle_beta   90.00
_cell.angle_gamma   90.00
#
_symmetry.space_group_name_H-M   'P 1'
#
loop_
_entity.id
_entity.type
_entity.pdbx_description
1 polymer ?
#
loop_
_entity_poly.entity_id
_entity_poly.type
_entity_poly.pdbx_seq_one_letter_code
_entity_poly.pdbx_strand_id
1 'polypeptide(L)'
;MRCRMLALLGVMCLVAAGAAPAMAHQPVVLDDRDTTPTAGPLLVDGTVSFAVYATVMRGQQRGFRFRLAMGDRLAMQYLVVDEPPANALRPGALPRVTLIDPQGRRSVLAVKERTEFFEPYSKKTFLYLSRVEQTGGAGTYQVIVRGRSPEPVPVTIAVGYREVPGTVID
;
A
#
# COMPACT_ATOMS: atom_id res chain seq x y z
N MET A 1 27.54 -64.20 27.84
CA MET A 1 28.08 -62.81 27.93
C MET A 1 27.10 -61.87 27.25
N ARG A 2 27.02 -60.65 27.80
CA ARG A 2 25.98 -59.62 27.69
C ARG A 2 25.79 -58.99 26.29
N CYS A 3 24.70 -58.22 26.20
CA CYS A 3 24.40 -57.08 25.31
C CYS A 3 23.41 -57.40 24.18
N ARG A 4 22.40 -56.59 23.86
CA ARG A 4 21.94 -55.29 24.39
C ARG A 4 20.50 -55.11 23.90
N MET A 5 19.65 -54.63 24.80
CA MET A 5 18.35 -54.04 24.53
C MET A 5 18.52 -52.85 23.58
N LEU A 6 17.79 -52.81 22.46
CA LEU A 6 17.71 -51.65 21.57
C LEU A 6 16.26 -51.20 21.51
N ALA A 7 16.01 -50.05 22.12
CA ALA A 7 14.73 -49.39 22.26
C ALA A 7 14.16 -48.97 20.91
N LEU A 8 12.88 -49.24 20.67
CA LEU A 8 12.12 -48.61 19.60
C LEU A 8 11.93 -47.12 19.95
N LEU A 9 12.60 -46.24 19.20
CA LEU A 9 12.37 -44.81 19.22
C LEU A 9 11.11 -44.50 18.39
N GLY A 10 10.05 -44.05 19.04
CA GLY A 10 8.84 -43.56 18.35
C GLY A 10 9.14 -42.26 17.60
N VAL A 11 8.94 -42.26 16.28
CA VAL A 11 9.05 -41.07 15.44
C VAL A 11 7.81 -40.19 15.68
N MET A 12 7.97 -39.11 16.44
CA MET A 12 7.00 -38.03 16.47
C MET A 12 7.25 -37.14 15.25
N CYS A 13 6.51 -37.37 14.16
CA CYS A 13 6.48 -36.47 13.01
C CYS A 13 5.83 -35.14 13.43
N LEU A 14 6.66 -34.18 13.83
CA LEU A 14 6.24 -32.79 13.97
C LEU A 14 6.04 -32.22 12.55
N VAL A 15 4.80 -32.24 12.07
CA VAL A 15 4.42 -31.53 10.85
C VAL A 15 4.51 -30.04 11.16
N ALA A 16 5.62 -29.42 10.76
CA ALA A 16 5.76 -27.98 10.78
C ALA A 16 4.78 -27.41 9.73
N ALA A 17 3.57 -27.07 10.17
CA ALA A 17 2.70 -26.18 9.42
C ALA A 17 3.44 -24.85 9.30
N GLY A 18 4.03 -24.59 8.12
CA GLY A 18 4.65 -23.31 7.83
C GLY A 18 3.62 -22.22 8.05
N ALA A 19 3.83 -21.36 9.05
CA ALA A 19 3.10 -20.12 9.15
C ALA A 19 3.43 -19.33 7.87
N ALA A 20 2.46 -19.23 6.95
CA ALA A 20 2.57 -18.26 5.89
C ALA A 20 2.87 -16.91 6.53
N PRO A 21 3.83 -16.13 6.02
CA PRO A 21 4.07 -14.80 6.56
C PRO A 21 2.73 -14.07 6.59
N ALA A 22 2.35 -13.54 7.74
CA ALA A 22 1.19 -12.67 7.83
C ALA A 22 1.46 -11.49 6.89
N MET A 23 0.82 -11.52 5.71
CA MET A 23 0.91 -10.43 4.76
C MET A 23 0.04 -9.31 5.29
N ALA A 24 0.67 -8.42 6.03
CA ALA A 24 0.01 -7.27 6.64
C ALA A 24 -0.20 -6.10 5.67
N HIS A 25 0.16 -6.24 4.39
CA HIS A 25 -0.28 -5.38 3.27
C HIS A 25 -0.03 -6.15 1.95
N GLN A 26 -0.96 -6.08 0.99
CA GLN A 26 -0.73 -6.60 -0.36
C GLN A 26 -0.04 -5.54 -1.24
N PRO A 27 1.16 -5.82 -1.79
CA PRO A 27 1.87 -4.86 -2.63
C PRO A 27 1.22 -4.72 -4.00
N VAL A 28 1.17 -3.49 -4.52
CA VAL A 28 0.80 -3.17 -5.91
C VAL A 28 1.83 -2.16 -6.42
N VAL A 29 2.51 -2.46 -7.52
CA VAL A 29 3.56 -1.58 -8.07
C VAL A 29 3.04 -0.95 -9.34
N LEU A 30 3.05 0.40 -9.39
CA LEU A 30 2.66 1.14 -10.58
C LEU A 30 3.88 1.44 -11.47
N ASP A 31 3.78 1.09 -12.75
CA ASP A 31 4.83 1.27 -13.76
C ASP A 31 4.48 2.37 -14.79
N ASP A 32 5.32 2.54 -15.81
CA ASP A 32 5.16 3.59 -16.83
C ASP A 32 3.90 3.45 -17.71
N ARG A 33 3.19 2.32 -17.66
CA ARG A 33 1.92 2.10 -18.38
C ARG A 33 0.73 2.67 -17.61
N ASP A 34 0.81 2.75 -16.28
CA ASP A 34 -0.27 3.17 -15.39
C ASP A 34 -0.46 4.70 -15.36
N THR A 35 -0.37 5.36 -16.51
CA THR A 35 -0.34 6.82 -16.64
C THR A 35 -1.65 7.51 -16.30
N THR A 36 -2.75 6.78 -16.16
CA THR A 36 -4.06 7.30 -15.76
C THR A 36 -4.76 6.28 -14.88
N PRO A 37 -5.79 6.66 -14.09
CA PRO A 37 -6.55 5.68 -13.31
C PRO A 37 -7.18 4.56 -14.14
N THR A 38 -7.57 4.85 -15.39
CA THR A 38 -8.17 3.83 -16.28
C THR A 38 -7.13 2.91 -16.90
N ALA A 39 -5.91 3.41 -17.12
CA ALA A 39 -4.79 2.63 -17.63
C ALA A 39 -4.05 1.85 -16.53
N GLY A 40 -4.35 2.12 -15.26
CA GLY A 40 -3.76 1.42 -14.13
C GLY A 40 -4.72 0.49 -13.41
N PRO A 41 -4.20 -0.25 -12.41
CA PRO A 41 -4.89 -1.36 -11.80
C PRO A 41 -6.13 -0.93 -11.03
N LEU A 42 -7.04 -1.88 -10.88
CA LEU A 42 -8.20 -1.82 -10.04
C LEU A 42 -8.02 -2.76 -8.85
N LEU A 43 -8.02 -2.18 -7.65
CA LEU A 43 -8.15 -2.89 -6.39
C LEU A 43 -9.64 -3.21 -6.17
N VAL A 44 -10.01 -4.48 -6.33
CA VAL A 44 -11.43 -4.88 -6.45
C VAL A 44 -12.22 -4.64 -5.16
N ASP A 45 -11.56 -4.74 -4.00
CA ASP A 45 -12.09 -4.46 -2.67
C ASP A 45 -11.16 -3.46 -1.97
N GLY A 46 -11.55 -2.19 -1.92
CA GLY A 46 -10.79 -1.10 -1.32
C GLY A 46 -10.77 -1.12 0.22
N THR A 47 -11.41 -2.10 0.86
CA THR A 47 -11.27 -2.35 2.30
C THR A 47 -10.11 -3.28 2.62
N VAL A 48 -9.61 -4.03 1.64
CA VAL A 48 -8.40 -4.85 1.77
C VAL A 48 -7.17 -3.96 1.83
N SER A 49 -6.24 -4.31 2.72
CA SER A 49 -5.01 -3.57 2.97
C SER A 49 -4.02 -3.72 1.81
N PHE A 50 -3.91 -2.70 0.96
CA PHE A 50 -2.95 -2.62 -0.13
C PHE A 50 -1.88 -1.56 0.14
N ALA A 51 -0.63 -1.87 -0.22
CA ALA A 51 0.45 -0.90 -0.31
C ALA A 51 0.74 -0.62 -1.80
N VAL A 52 0.27 0.52 -2.31
CA VAL A 52 0.47 0.92 -3.71
C VAL A 52 1.74 1.76 -3.82
N TYR A 53 2.74 1.24 -4.54
CA TYR A 53 4.03 1.90 -4.75
C TYR A 53 4.04 2.60 -6.10
N ALA A 54 4.51 3.86 -6.11
CA ALA A 54 4.71 4.62 -7.33
C ALA A 54 6.00 5.43 -7.23
N THR A 55 6.72 5.56 -8.34
CA THR A 55 7.83 6.49 -8.46
C THR A 55 7.49 7.50 -9.56
N VAL A 56 7.52 8.79 -9.23
CA VAL A 56 7.17 9.86 -10.19
C VAL A 56 8.12 11.05 -10.07
N MET A 57 8.50 11.61 -11.22
CA MET A 57 9.13 12.93 -11.33
C MET A 57 8.21 13.95 -12.03
N ARG A 58 8.59 15.21 -12.06
CA ARG A 58 7.84 16.29 -12.72
C ARG A 58 7.54 15.92 -14.17
N GLY A 59 6.27 16.06 -14.55
CA GLY A 59 5.78 15.69 -15.89
C GLY A 59 5.23 14.26 -15.97
N GLN A 60 5.54 13.41 -14.99
CA GLN A 60 4.98 12.08 -14.87
C GLN A 60 3.79 12.04 -13.91
N GLN A 61 2.92 11.06 -14.14
CA GLN A 61 1.90 10.67 -13.19
C GLN A 61 1.68 9.16 -13.25
N ARG A 62 1.15 8.62 -12.16
CA ARG A 62 0.56 7.28 -12.08
C ARG A 62 -0.89 7.38 -11.65
N GLY A 63 -1.70 6.39 -11.97
CA GLY A 63 -3.05 6.29 -11.47
C GLY A 63 -3.48 4.85 -11.26
N PHE A 64 -4.43 4.68 -10.36
CA PHE A 64 -5.09 3.41 -10.10
C PHE A 64 -6.52 3.65 -9.62
N ARG A 65 -7.27 2.57 -9.45
CA ARG A 65 -8.66 2.58 -8.99
C ARG A 65 -8.83 1.64 -7.79
N PHE A 66 -9.82 1.93 -6.96
CA PHE A 66 -10.30 0.97 -5.96
C PHE A 66 -11.81 1.09 -5.80
N ARG A 67 -12.47 0.02 -5.34
CA ARG A 67 -13.93 0.01 -5.14
C ARG A 67 -14.28 -0.04 -3.66
N LEU A 68 -15.32 0.69 -3.28
CA LEU A 68 -15.97 0.54 -1.98
C LEU A 68 -17.43 0.13 -2.20
N ALA A 69 -17.94 -0.75 -1.34
CA ALA A 69 -19.35 -1.06 -1.21
C ALA A 69 -20.05 -0.04 -0.30
N MET A 70 -21.38 -0.11 -0.25
CA MET A 70 -22.17 0.74 0.63
C MET A 70 -21.88 0.39 2.10
N GLY A 71 -21.57 1.40 2.90
CA GLY A 71 -21.24 1.24 4.32
C GLY A 71 -19.75 1.02 4.60
N ASP A 72 -18.94 0.83 3.56
CA ASP A 72 -17.49 0.71 3.72
C ASP A 72 -16.86 2.04 4.19
N ARG A 73 -15.74 1.91 4.90
CA ARG A 73 -14.90 3.04 5.27
C ARG A 73 -13.88 3.31 4.17
N LEU A 74 -13.79 4.56 3.72
CA LEU A 74 -12.65 5.05 2.97
C LEU A 74 -11.48 5.19 3.96
N ALA A 75 -10.44 4.36 3.79
CA ALA A 75 -9.18 4.47 4.51
C ALA A 75 -8.04 4.59 3.49
N MET A 76 -7.35 5.73 3.47
CA MET A 76 -6.22 5.95 2.58
C MET A 76 -5.13 6.78 3.26
N GLN A 77 -3.88 6.42 3.03
CA GLN A 77 -2.73 7.06 3.65
C GLN A 77 -1.68 7.38 2.59
N TYR A 78 -1.09 8.57 2.67
CA TYR A 78 0.02 8.98 1.82
C TYR A 78 1.30 8.95 2.64
N LEU A 79 2.24 8.08 2.25
CA LEU A 79 3.53 7.91 2.89
C LEU A 79 4.69 8.09 1.91
N VAL A 80 5.86 8.32 2.48
CA VAL A 80 7.17 8.15 1.84
C VAL A 80 8.06 7.35 2.77
N VAL A 81 9.06 6.65 2.24
CA VAL A 81 10.14 6.10 3.08
C VAL A 81 10.90 7.27 3.70
N ASP A 82 11.32 7.15 4.96
CA ASP A 82 12.14 8.15 5.64
C ASP A 82 13.61 8.09 5.17
N GLU A 83 13.81 8.23 3.87
CA GLU A 83 15.11 8.20 3.20
C GLU A 83 15.15 9.27 2.10
N PRO A 84 16.32 9.83 1.78
CA PRO A 84 16.47 10.74 0.64
C PRO A 84 16.11 10.08 -0.70
N PRO A 85 15.59 10.84 -1.68
CA PRO A 85 15.31 12.28 -1.60
C PRO A 85 14.00 12.59 -0.87
N ALA A 86 13.08 11.62 -0.75
CA ALA A 86 11.68 11.88 -0.40
C ALA A 86 11.49 12.56 0.97
N ASN A 87 12.23 12.13 1.99
CA ASN A 87 12.11 12.68 3.35
C ASN A 87 12.57 14.15 3.47
N ALA A 88 13.53 14.56 2.64
CA ALA A 88 14.08 15.91 2.61
C ALA A 88 13.21 16.90 1.82
N LEU A 89 12.29 16.42 0.98
CA LEU A 89 11.48 17.28 0.12
C LEU A 89 10.44 18.09 0.90
N ARG A 90 10.47 19.42 0.72
CA ARG A 90 9.38 20.30 1.18
C ARG A 90 8.01 19.84 0.62
N PRO A 91 6.88 20.12 1.30
CA PRO A 91 5.53 19.78 0.82
C PRO A 91 5.23 20.18 -0.63
N GLY A 92 5.82 21.29 -1.10
CA GLY A 92 5.69 21.77 -2.46
C GLY A 92 6.46 20.98 -3.54
N ALA A 93 7.34 20.07 -3.15
CA ALA A 93 8.15 19.25 -4.06
C ALA A 93 7.74 17.77 -4.05
N LEU A 94 7.07 17.33 -2.98
CA LEU A 94 6.47 15.99 -2.88
C LEU A 94 5.37 15.77 -3.94
N PRO A 95 5.19 14.54 -4.45
CA PRO A 95 4.11 14.21 -5.37
C PRO A 95 2.74 14.63 -4.85
N ARG A 96 1.88 15.11 -5.75
CA ARG A 96 0.49 15.44 -5.42
C ARG A 96 -0.38 14.20 -5.60
N VAL A 97 -1.00 13.75 -4.52
CA VAL A 97 -1.98 12.66 -4.52
C VAL A 97 -3.39 13.25 -4.58
N THR A 98 -4.12 12.95 -5.65
CA THR A 98 -5.51 13.37 -5.86
C THR A 98 -6.42 12.15 -5.78
N LEU A 99 -7.46 12.24 -4.96
CA LEU A 99 -8.55 11.27 -4.89
C LEU A 99 -9.75 11.84 -5.65
N ILE A 100 -10.37 11.01 -6.48
CA ILE A 100 -11.63 11.31 -7.17
C ILE A 100 -12.66 10.31 -6.66
N ASP A 101 -13.74 10.81 -6.07
CA ASP A 101 -14.82 9.97 -5.57
C ASP A 101 -15.72 9.43 -6.72
N PRO A 102 -16.61 8.46 -6.45
CA PRO A 102 -17.48 7.90 -7.48
C PRO A 102 -18.41 8.92 -8.14
N GLN A 103 -18.61 10.09 -7.54
CA GLN A 103 -19.39 11.20 -8.09
C GLN A 103 -18.53 12.19 -8.90
N GLY A 104 -17.22 11.93 -9.04
CA GLY A 104 -16.29 12.75 -9.80
C GLY A 104 -15.69 13.92 -9.01
N ARG A 105 -16.02 14.08 -7.74
CA ARG A 105 -15.50 15.19 -6.92
C ARG A 105 -14.06 14.88 -6.52
N ARG A 106 -13.21 15.91 -6.64
CA ARG A 106 -11.76 15.81 -6.44
C ARG A 106 -11.38 16.33 -5.06
N SER A 107 -10.53 15.58 -4.37
CA SER A 107 -9.85 16.02 -3.15
C SER A 107 -8.35 15.72 -3.25
N VAL A 108 -7.55 16.44 -2.48
CA VAL A 108 -6.09 16.26 -2.45
C VAL A 108 -5.71 15.81 -1.05
N LEU A 109 -4.90 14.75 -0.96
CA LEU A 109 -4.25 14.37 0.30
C LEU A 109 -3.10 15.34 0.55
N ALA A 110 -3.44 16.48 1.16
CA ALA A 110 -2.46 17.50 1.47
C ALA A 110 -1.47 17.00 2.52
N VAL A 111 -0.18 17.26 2.29
CA VAL A 111 0.90 16.97 3.24
C VAL A 111 0.72 17.88 4.45
N LYS A 112 0.30 17.30 5.57
CA LYS A 112 -0.05 18.01 6.82
C LYS A 112 0.72 17.50 8.03
N GLU A 113 1.39 16.37 7.90
CA GLU A 113 2.19 15.75 8.95
C GLU A 113 3.51 15.19 8.38
N ARG A 114 4.39 14.78 9.31
CA ARG A 114 5.59 13.96 9.07
C ARG A 114 5.77 13.08 10.31
N THR A 115 4.88 12.12 10.44
CA THR A 115 4.86 11.22 11.60
C THR A 115 5.53 9.91 11.23
N GLU A 116 6.55 9.51 11.98
CA GLU A 116 7.27 8.26 11.74
C GLU A 116 6.38 7.03 11.96
N PHE A 117 6.64 6.00 11.15
CA PHE A 117 6.03 4.69 11.23
C PHE A 117 7.07 3.64 10.85
N PHE A 118 7.49 2.85 11.82
CA PHE A 118 8.32 1.69 11.55
C PHE A 118 7.45 0.52 11.08
N GLU A 119 7.68 0.06 9.85
CA GLU A 119 6.97 -1.06 9.24
C GLU A 119 7.80 -2.35 9.47
N PRO A 120 7.34 -3.28 10.35
CA PRO A 120 8.18 -4.38 10.83
C PRO A 120 8.59 -5.40 9.77
N TYR A 121 7.80 -5.60 8.72
CA TYR A 121 8.03 -6.65 7.73
C TYR A 121 9.12 -6.26 6.73
N SER A 122 9.07 -5.03 6.21
CA SER A 122 10.11 -4.46 5.34
C SER A 122 11.28 -3.88 6.12
N LYS A 123 11.14 -3.67 7.43
CA LYS A 123 12.12 -3.02 8.32
C LYS A 123 12.46 -1.60 7.87
N LYS A 124 11.51 -0.91 7.24
CA LYS A 124 11.65 0.47 6.80
C LYS A 124 10.88 1.40 7.72
N THR A 125 11.44 2.58 7.96
CA THR A 125 10.68 3.69 8.54
C THR A 125 10.04 4.47 7.41
N PHE A 126 8.74 4.73 7.54
CA PHE A 126 7.98 5.61 6.68
C PHE A 126 7.64 6.90 7.43
N LEU A 127 7.39 7.96 6.67
CA LEU A 127 6.73 9.16 7.15
C LEU A 127 5.31 9.18 6.63
N TYR A 128 4.32 9.17 7.53
CA TYR A 128 2.98 9.59 7.18
C TYR A 128 2.99 11.07 6.84
N LEU A 129 2.39 11.40 5.69
CA LEU A 129 2.26 12.76 5.19
C LEU A 129 0.81 13.26 5.24
N SER A 130 -0.14 12.35 5.04
CA SER A 130 -1.57 12.63 5.07
C SER A 130 -2.35 11.33 5.28
N ARG A 131 -3.50 11.43 5.93
CA ARG A 131 -4.42 10.31 6.14
C ARG A 131 -5.85 10.77 5.94
N VAL A 132 -6.67 9.91 5.34
CA VAL A 132 -8.11 10.09 5.25
C VAL A 132 -8.77 8.82 5.79
N GLU A 133 -9.68 9.03 6.73
CA GLU A 133 -10.51 7.98 7.30
C GLU A 133 -11.92 8.54 7.52
N GLN A 134 -12.89 8.00 6.80
CA GLN A 134 -14.29 8.45 6.86
C GLN A 134 -15.20 7.40 6.22
N THR A 135 -16.51 7.55 6.37
CA THR A 135 -17.48 6.78 5.57
C THR A 135 -17.22 7.02 4.08
N GLY A 136 -17.07 5.93 3.32
CA GLY A 136 -16.92 5.93 1.87
C GLY A 136 -18.28 5.91 1.18
N GLY A 137 -18.38 6.61 0.06
CA GLY A 137 -19.50 6.42 -0.87
C GLY A 137 -19.27 5.14 -1.67
N ALA A 138 -20.33 4.39 -1.93
CA ALA A 138 -20.22 3.20 -2.78
C ALA A 138 -19.79 3.58 -4.21
N GLY A 139 -18.92 2.78 -4.80
CA GLY A 139 -18.49 2.92 -6.20
C GLY A 139 -16.97 2.86 -6.38
N THR A 140 -16.53 3.23 -7.58
CA THR A 140 -15.11 3.22 -7.96
C THR A 140 -14.48 4.58 -7.72
N TYR A 141 -13.49 4.60 -6.84
CA TYR A 141 -12.60 5.74 -6.63
C TYR A 141 -11.44 5.69 -7.61
N GLN A 142 -10.91 6.86 -7.95
CA GLN A 142 -9.71 7.00 -8.76
C GLN A 142 -8.65 7.76 -7.98
N VAL A 143 -7.40 7.32 -8.09
CA VAL A 143 -6.26 7.99 -7.46
C VAL A 143 -5.27 8.39 -8.54
N ILE A 144 -4.78 9.62 -8.46
CA ILE A 144 -3.72 10.14 -9.34
C ILE A 144 -2.56 10.59 -8.46
N VAL A 145 -1.38 10.05 -8.72
CA VAL A 145 -0.11 10.43 -8.11
C VAL A 145 0.70 11.20 -9.14
N ARG A 146 0.83 12.53 -8.97
CA ARG A 146 1.52 13.39 -9.93
C ARG A 146 2.85 13.91 -9.39
N GLY A 147 3.94 13.67 -10.12
CA GLY A 147 5.27 14.12 -9.72
C GLY A 147 5.44 15.64 -9.79
N ARG A 148 6.26 16.18 -8.89
CA ARG A 148 6.51 17.64 -8.76
C ARG A 148 8.00 17.98 -8.64
N SER A 149 8.78 17.09 -8.03
CA SER A 149 10.24 17.16 -8.00
C SER A 149 10.85 16.93 -9.38
N PRO A 150 11.95 17.60 -9.75
CA PRO A 150 12.71 17.23 -10.95
C PRO A 150 13.31 15.82 -10.88
N GLU A 151 13.60 15.32 -9.67
CA GLU A 151 14.11 13.96 -9.45
C GLU A 151 12.98 12.95 -9.22
N PRO A 152 13.21 11.65 -9.49
CA PRO A 152 12.26 10.58 -9.16
C PRO A 152 11.98 10.52 -7.66
N VAL A 153 10.70 10.50 -7.28
CA VAL A 153 10.29 10.40 -5.87
C VAL A 153 9.47 9.13 -5.67
N PRO A 154 9.95 8.16 -4.88
CA PRO A 154 9.14 7.03 -4.47
C PRO A 154 8.09 7.46 -3.44
N VAL A 155 6.86 6.98 -3.61
CA VAL A 155 5.76 7.17 -2.68
C VAL A 155 5.01 5.86 -2.45
N THR A 156 4.38 5.76 -1.29
CA THR A 156 3.47 4.65 -0.95
C THR A 156 2.11 5.22 -0.62
N ILE A 157 1.08 4.70 -1.31
CA ILE A 157 -0.33 4.98 -1.01
C ILE A 157 -0.90 3.72 -0.39
N ALA A 158 -1.18 3.76 0.92
CA ALA A 158 -1.89 2.67 1.57
C ALA A 158 -3.40 2.83 1.36
N VAL A 159 -4.10 1.74 1.04
CA VAL A 159 -5.55 1.67 0.85
C VAL A 159 -6.09 0.54 1.72
N GLY A 160 -7.25 0.76 2.35
CA GLY A 160 -7.93 -0.27 3.12
C GLY A 160 -7.32 -0.52 4.50
N TYR A 161 -7.77 -1.60 5.15
CA TYR A 161 -7.49 -1.88 6.56
C TYR A 161 -7.69 -3.35 6.96
N ARG A 162 -8.24 -4.19 6.09
CA ARG A 162 -8.41 -5.62 6.33
C ARG A 162 -7.19 -6.37 5.82
N GLU A 163 -6.50 -7.05 6.73
CA GLU A 163 -5.32 -7.86 6.41
C GLU A 163 -5.72 -9.25 5.91
N VAL A 164 -6.24 -9.28 4.69
CA VAL A 164 -6.66 -10.48 3.97
C VAL A 164 -6.16 -10.42 2.52
N PRO A 165 -6.03 -11.55 1.82
CA PRO A 165 -5.72 -11.53 0.39
C PRO A 165 -6.76 -10.73 -0.41
N GLY A 166 -6.28 -9.87 -1.30
CA GLY A 166 -7.06 -9.02 -2.18
C GLY A 166 -6.87 -9.37 -3.66
N THR A 167 -7.81 -8.89 -4.48
CA THR A 167 -7.77 -9.05 -5.94
C THR A 167 -7.39 -7.74 -6.63
N VAL A 168 -6.45 -7.82 -7.57
CA VAL A 168 -6.00 -6.73 -8.42
C VAL A 168 -6.28 -7.10 -9.88
N ILE A 169 -6.81 -6.16 -10.64
CA ILE A 169 -7.08 -6.30 -12.08
C ILE A 169 -6.34 -5.19 -12.81
N ASP A 170 -5.43 -5.52 -13.72
CA ASP A 170 -4.71 -4.55 -14.56
C ASP A 170 -5.55 -4.07 -15.75
#